data_AF-A0A523BM12-F1
#
_entry.id   AF-A0A523BM12-F1
#
_cell.length_a   1.000
_cell.length_b   1.000
_cell.length_c   1.000
_cell.angle_alpha   90.00
_cell.angle_beta   90.00
_cell.angle_gamma   90.00
#
_symmetry.space_group_name_H-M   'P 1'
#
loop_
_entity.id
_entity.type
_entity.pdbx_description
1 polymer ?
#
loop_
_entity_poly.entity_id
_entity_poly.type
_entity_poly.pdbx_seq_one_letter_code
_entity_poly.pdbx_strand_id
1 'polypeptide(L)' 'HTGKVAEAARELGVDEATIVTWDAEGEEKVGNCKIFLVPLWKWLLQEAKK' A
#
# COMPACT_ATOMS: atom_id res chain seq x y z
N HIS A 1 5.33 -8.30 5.68
CA HIS A 1 5.14 -6.86 5.97
C HIS A 1 3.68 -6.43 5.93
N THR A 2 2.87 -7.02 5.04
CA THR A 2 1.45 -6.69 4.83
C THR A 2 0.55 -6.92 6.05
N GLY A 3 0.83 -7.92 6.88
CA GLY A 3 0.06 -8.16 8.12
C GLY A 3 0.06 -7.00 9.13
N LYS A 4 1.20 -6.31 9.33
CA LYS A 4 1.29 -5.15 10.23
C LYS A 4 0.57 -3.93 9.67
N VAL A 5 0.59 -3.77 8.34
CA VAL A 5 -0.11 -2.68 7.65
C VAL A 5 -1.62 -2.88 7.70
N ALA A 6 -2.08 -4.13 7.58
CA ALA A 6 -3.50 -4.46 7.77
C ALA A 6 -3.98 -4.15 9.20
N GLU A 7 -3.15 -4.43 10.21
CA GLU A 7 -3.46 -4.09 11.61
C GLU A 7 -3.55 -2.58 11.82
N ALA A 8 -2.57 -1.82 11.33
CA ALA A 8 -2.60 -0.36 11.38
C ALA A 8 -3.80 0.23 10.62
N ALA A 9 -4.12 -0.30 9.43
CA ALA A 9 -5.28 0.13 8.64
C ALA A 9 -6.59 -0.12 9.40
N ARG A 10 -6.72 -1.27 10.06
CA ARG A 10 -7.88 -1.58 10.92
C ARG A 10 -7.98 -0.61 12.10
N GLU A 11 -6.87 -0.32 12.79
CA GLU A 11 -6.85 0.61 13.92
C GLU A 11 -7.20 2.05 13.51
N LEU A 12 -6.81 2.44 12.30
CA LEU A 12 -7.10 3.76 11.73
C LEU A 12 -8.47 3.83 11.02
N GLY A 13 -9.20 2.72 10.92
CA GLY A 13 -10.50 2.65 10.24
C GLY A 13 -10.41 2.87 8.72
N VAL A 14 -9.32 2.44 8.09
CA VAL A 14 -9.06 2.60 6.66
C VAL A 14 -9.15 1.25 5.95
N ASP A 15 -9.87 1.19 4.83
CA ASP A 15 -10.07 -0.03 4.05
C ASP A 15 -9.02 -0.22 2.94
N GLU A 16 -8.20 0.79 2.67
CA GLU A 16 -7.14 0.77 1.65
C GLU A 16 -5.82 1.30 2.21
N ALA A 17 -4.71 0.60 1.92
CA ALA A 17 -3.37 1.02 2.30
C ALA A 17 -2.39 0.82 1.15
N THR A 18 -1.38 1.70 1.06
CA THR A 18 -0.31 1.59 0.07
C THR A 18 1.03 1.47 0.76
N ILE A 19 1.76 0.40 0.47
CA ILE A 19 3.13 0.17 0.89
C ILE A 19 4.04 0.58 -0.26
N VAL A 20 4.81 1.64 -0.04
CA VAL A 20 5.87 2.03 -0.97
C VAL A 20 7.09 1.16 -0.70
N THR A 21 7.52 0.40 -1.72
CA THR A 21 8.66 -0.52 -1.63
C THR A 21 9.77 -0.11 -2.61
N TRP A 22 10.94 -0.74 -2.57
CA TRP A 22 12.01 -0.42 -3.52
C TRP A 22 11.68 -0.84 -4.96
N ASP A 23 11.17 -2.06 -5.17
CA ASP A 23 10.90 -2.61 -6.51
C ASP A 23 9.67 -3.53 -6.58
N ALA A 24 9.08 -3.90 -5.44
CA ALA A 24 7.95 -4.81 -5.44
C ALA A 24 6.66 -4.09 -5.83
N GLU A 25 5.95 -4.68 -6.78
CA GLU A 25 4.61 -4.29 -7.19
C GLU A 25 3.64 -5.43 -6.95
N GLY A 26 2.45 -5.10 -6.44
CA GLY A 26 1.42 -6.10 -6.21
C GLY A 26 0.20 -5.56 -5.51
N GLU A 27 -0.79 -6.43 -5.38
CA GLU A 27 -2.01 -6.19 -4.65
C GLU A 27 -2.26 -7.38 -3.74
N GLU A 28 -2.47 -7.10 -2.45
CA GLU A 28 -2.84 -8.11 -1.46
C GLU A 28 -4.13 -7.69 -0.76
N LYS A 29 -5.02 -8.65 -0.52
CA LYS A 29 -6.22 -8.43 0.29
C LYS A 29 -6.06 -9.16 1.62
N VAL A 30 -6.11 -8.41 2.71
CA VAL A 30 -6.04 -8.94 4.07
C VAL A 30 -7.33 -8.62 4.80
N GLY A 31 -8.23 -9.60 4.90
CA GLY A 31 -9.57 -9.40 5.43
C GLY A 31 -10.39 -8.45 4.55
N ASN A 32 -10.83 -7.32 5.13
CA ASN A 32 -11.53 -6.26 4.39
C ASN A 32 -10.59 -5.14 3.90
N CYS A 33 -9.31 -5.18 4.27
CA CYS A 33 -8.33 -4.18 3.87
C CYS A 33 -7.63 -4.59 2.56
N LYS A 34 -7.57 -3.66 1.61
CA LYS A 34 -6.86 -3.79 0.35
C LYS A 34 -5.50 -3.10 0.45
N ILE A 35 -4.43 -3.83 0.19
CA ILE A 35 -3.06 -3.34 0.32
C ILE A 35 -2.38 -3.35 -1.04
N PHE A 36 -1.93 -2.18 -1.48
CA PHE A 36 -1.16 -2.01 -2.71
C PHE A 36 0.33 -1.95 -2.38
N LEU A 37 1.14 -2.75 -3.07
CA LEU A 37 2.59 -2.60 -3.05
C LEU A 37 2.97 -1.83 -4.31
N VAL A 38 3.62 -0.68 -4.13
CA VAL A 38 4.03 0.19 -5.23
C VAL A 38 5.52 0.46 -5.12
N PRO A 39 6.30 0.27 -6.19
CA PRO A 39 7.70 0.69 -6.22
C PRO A 39 7.83 2.21 -6.02
N LEU A 40 8.83 2.63 -5.25
CA LEU A 40 9.07 4.02 -4.87
C LEU A 40 9.20 4.92 -6.10
N TRP A 41 9.91 4.47 -7.11
CA TRP A 41 10.08 5.22 -8.35
C TRP A 41 8.76 5.39 -9.10
N LYS A 42 7.87 4.39 -9.12
CA LYS A 42 6.53 4.52 -9.70
C LYS A 42 5.69 5.51 -8.92
N TRP A 43 5.75 5.46 -7.59
CA TRP A 43 5.03 6.40 -6.71
C TRP A 43 5.49 7.85 -6.96
N LEU A 44 6.80 8.10 -7.01
CA LEU A 44 7.37 9.42 -7.29
C LEU A 44 6.98 9.95 -8.68
N LEU A 45 6.99 9.09 -9.71
CA LEU A 45 6.64 9.49 -11.07
C LEU A 45 5.13 9.75 -11.26
N GLN A 46 4.26 9.16 -10.44
CA GLN A 46 2.83 9.47 -10.44
C GLN A 46 2.56 10.88 -9.93
N GLU A 47 3.27 11.31 -8.89
CA GLU A 47 3.16 12.68 -8.35
C GLU A 47 3.69 13.73 -9.32
N ALA A 48 4.73 13.40 -10.11
CA ALA A 48 5.28 14.30 -11.13
C ALA A 48 4.34 14.60 -12.31
N LYS A 49 3.19 13.90 -12.41
CA LYS A 49 2.18 14.10 -13.45
C LYS A 49 0.96 14.92 -12.99
N LYS A 50 0.92 15.35 -11.72
CA LYS A 50 -0.14 16.23 -11.20
C LYS A 50 0.20 17.70 -11.30
#